data_AF-A0A8B8M625-F1
#
_entry.id   AF-A0A8B8M625-F1
#
_cell.length_a   1.000
_cell.length_b   1.000
_cell.length_c   1.000
_cell.angle_alpha   90.00
_cell.angle_beta   90.00
_cell.angle_gamma   90.00
#
_symmetry.space_group_name_H-M   'P 1'
#
loop_
_entity.id
_entity.type
_entity.pdbx_description
1 polymer ?
#
loop_
_entity_poly.entity_id
_entity_poly.type
_entity_poly.pdbx_seq_one_letter_code
_entity_poly.pdbx_strand_id
1 'polypeptide(L)'
;MDTMLVPPWLEPLLNAPFFNVCGIHGDAARSECNMFCLDCNGDAFCFYCRSSRHKDHQVIQIRRSSYHDVVRVAEIQKVLDISGVQTYVINSARVLFLNERPQPKSGKGVAHICEICGRSLLDPFRFCSLGCKLVGIKRNGDASFALDAKNEASAMEGMSRRSVSSRHEEEELREGSQQDMYPATPPPPPSNARRRKGIPHRAPFGS
;
A
#
# COMPACT_ATOMS: atom_id res chain seq x y z
N MET A 1 23.63 -22.91 6.69
CA MET A 1 22.27 -23.49 6.77
C MET A 1 21.31 -22.31 6.79
N ASP A 2 21.29 -21.52 5.71
CA ASP A 2 20.88 -20.10 5.76
C ASP A 2 19.61 -19.77 4.97
N THR A 3 18.91 -20.77 4.42
CA THR A 3 18.05 -20.54 3.26
C THR A 3 16.54 -20.56 3.52
N MET A 4 16.07 -20.62 4.77
CA MET A 4 14.61 -20.62 5.05
C MET A 4 14.02 -19.28 5.49
N LEU A 5 14.83 -18.24 5.74
CA LEU A 5 14.33 -16.94 6.21
C LEU A 5 13.93 -15.99 5.07
N VAL A 6 14.43 -16.25 3.86
CA VAL A 6 14.21 -15.42 2.67
C VAL A 6 13.69 -16.30 1.54
N PRO A 7 12.51 -16.01 0.97
CA PRO A 7 12.02 -16.76 -0.19
C PRO A 7 12.93 -16.59 -1.40
N PRO A 8 13.19 -17.66 -2.18
CA PRO A 8 14.14 -17.62 -3.30
C PRO A 8 13.71 -16.66 -4.42
N TRP A 9 12.43 -16.30 -4.49
CA TRP A 9 11.87 -15.37 -5.46
C TRP A 9 12.05 -13.90 -5.10
N LEU A 10 12.37 -13.57 -3.83
CA LEU A 10 12.37 -12.19 -3.36
C LEU A 10 13.56 -11.38 -3.92
N GLU A 11 14.74 -11.99 -3.99
CA GLU A 11 15.90 -11.34 -4.59
C GLU A 11 15.72 -11.06 -6.09
N PRO A 12 15.28 -12.03 -6.92
CA PRO A 12 14.88 -11.75 -8.29
C PRO A 12 13.82 -10.67 -8.39
N LEU A 13 12.79 -10.69 -7.55
CA LEU A 13 11.72 -9.69 -7.57
C LEU A 13 12.26 -8.27 -7.37
N LEU A 14 13.18 -8.07 -6.42
CA LEU A 14 13.72 -6.75 -6.10
C LEU A 14 14.69 -6.22 -7.15
N ASN A 15 15.32 -7.10 -7.93
CA ASN A 15 16.28 -6.75 -8.99
C ASN A 15 15.67 -6.75 -10.40
N ALA A 16 14.46 -7.30 -10.55
CA ALA A 16 13.80 -7.44 -11.85
C ALA A 16 13.50 -6.06 -12.47
N PRO A 17 13.80 -5.85 -13.76
CA PRO A 17 13.46 -4.62 -14.45
C PRO A 17 11.98 -4.64 -14.88
N PHE A 18 11.15 -3.85 -14.21
CA PHE A 18 9.72 -3.72 -14.53
C PHE A 18 9.44 -2.64 -15.57
N PHE A 19 8.26 -2.75 -16.20
CA PHE A 19 7.70 -1.81 -17.18
C PHE A 19 8.45 -1.71 -18.50
N ASN A 20 9.29 -2.70 -18.83
CA ASN A 20 9.82 -2.86 -20.18
C ASN A 20 8.72 -3.38 -21.13
N VAL A 21 8.85 -3.08 -22.42
CA VAL A 21 7.95 -3.62 -23.44
C VAL A 21 8.25 -5.12 -23.62
N CYS A 22 7.21 -5.95 -23.61
CA CYS A 22 7.35 -7.38 -23.84
C CYS A 22 7.87 -7.66 -25.25
N GLY A 23 8.92 -8.49 -25.37
CA GLY A 23 9.47 -8.86 -26.68
C GLY A 23 8.57 -9.71 -27.57
N ILE A 24 7.56 -10.39 -26.99
CA ILE A 24 6.62 -11.25 -27.74
C ILE A 24 5.33 -10.50 -28.09
N HIS A 25 4.86 -9.66 -27.16
CA HIS A 25 3.57 -8.98 -27.27
C HIS A 25 3.74 -7.46 -27.42
N GLY A 26 4.85 -6.98 -27.98
CA GLY A 26 5.21 -5.56 -27.97
C GLY A 26 4.13 -4.64 -28.54
N ASP A 27 3.46 -5.09 -29.60
CA ASP A 27 2.44 -4.34 -30.33
C ASP A 27 1.04 -4.38 -29.69
N ALA A 28 0.85 -5.22 -28.67
CA ALA A 28 -0.44 -5.36 -28.01
C ALA A 28 -0.66 -4.28 -26.95
N ALA A 29 -1.92 -3.89 -26.73
CA ALA A 29 -2.27 -3.05 -25.60
C ALA A 29 -1.93 -3.78 -24.28
N ARG A 30 -1.25 -3.14 -23.33
CA ARG A 30 -0.73 -3.74 -22.08
C ARG A 30 0.43 -4.72 -22.29
N SER A 31 1.30 -4.41 -23.25
CA SER A 31 2.56 -5.11 -23.48
C SER A 31 3.62 -4.86 -22.40
N GLU A 32 3.38 -3.94 -21.47
CA GLU A 32 4.30 -3.64 -20.37
C GLU A 32 4.50 -4.83 -19.42
N CYS A 33 5.76 -5.12 -19.11
CA CYS A 33 6.16 -6.19 -18.21
C CYS A 33 6.07 -5.73 -16.75
N ASN A 34 4.87 -5.81 -16.18
CA ASN A 34 4.58 -5.38 -14.81
C ASN A 34 4.11 -6.54 -13.90
N MET A 35 4.24 -7.78 -14.35
CA MET A 35 3.91 -8.97 -13.58
C MET A 35 5.16 -9.77 -13.25
N PHE A 36 5.15 -10.43 -12.09
CA PHE A 36 6.23 -11.29 -11.64
C PHE A 36 5.69 -12.61 -11.08
N CYS A 37 6.33 -13.73 -11.41
CA CYS A 37 5.87 -15.08 -11.07
C CYS A 37 6.75 -15.63 -9.94
N LEU A 38 6.12 -15.98 -8.82
CA LEU A 38 6.79 -16.47 -7.61
C LEU A 38 7.24 -17.94 -7.72
N ASP A 39 6.67 -18.70 -8.65
CA ASP A 39 7.04 -20.11 -8.88
C ASP A 39 8.19 -20.25 -9.89
N CYS A 40 8.25 -19.36 -10.89
CA CYS A 40 9.27 -19.44 -11.95
C CYS A 40 10.56 -18.70 -11.60
N ASN A 41 10.51 -17.71 -10.70
CA ASN A 41 11.64 -16.86 -10.32
C ASN A 41 12.37 -16.23 -11.52
N GLY A 42 11.66 -16.03 -12.62
CA GLY A 42 12.20 -15.50 -13.87
C GLY A 42 11.99 -14.00 -13.99
N ASP A 43 12.15 -13.49 -15.21
CA ASP A 43 11.99 -12.08 -15.51
C ASP A 43 10.54 -11.59 -15.39
N ALA A 44 10.40 -10.27 -15.29
CA ALA A 44 9.10 -9.62 -15.38
C ALA A 44 8.43 -9.89 -16.74
N PHE A 45 7.11 -10.03 -16.75
CA PHE A 45 6.35 -10.34 -17.97
C PHE A 45 5.05 -9.54 -18.05
N CYS A 46 4.42 -9.53 -19.23
CA CYS A 46 3.20 -8.76 -19.49
C CYS A 46 1.93 -9.56 -19.23
N PHE A 47 0.78 -8.88 -19.31
CA PHE A 47 -0.53 -9.48 -19.08
C PHE A 47 -0.81 -10.73 -19.92
N TYR A 48 -0.41 -10.75 -21.20
CA TYR A 48 -0.68 -11.89 -22.10
C TYR A 48 0.20 -13.11 -21.79
N CYS A 49 1.46 -12.88 -21.38
CA CYS A 49 2.35 -13.96 -20.95
C CYS A 49 1.81 -14.70 -19.73
N ARG A 50 1.03 -14.01 -18.88
CA ARG A 50 0.35 -14.65 -17.76
C ARG A 50 -0.54 -15.80 -18.21
N SER A 51 -1.40 -15.55 -19.20
CA SER A 51 -2.39 -16.54 -19.66
C SER A 51 -1.76 -17.70 -20.42
N SER A 52 -0.64 -17.47 -21.12
CA SER A 52 0.01 -18.50 -21.94
C SER A 52 1.01 -19.36 -21.16
N ARG A 53 1.75 -18.78 -20.21
CA ARG A 53 2.87 -19.46 -19.53
C ARG A 53 2.73 -19.57 -18.01
N HIS A 54 1.79 -18.85 -17.40
CA HIS A 54 1.65 -18.75 -15.93
C HIS A 54 0.20 -18.88 -15.47
N LYS A 55 -0.59 -19.75 -16.12
CA LYS A 55 -2.02 -19.89 -15.86
C LYS A 55 -2.33 -20.32 -14.42
N ASP A 56 -1.49 -21.22 -13.89
CA ASP A 56 -1.68 -21.85 -12.58
C ASP A 56 -0.60 -21.45 -11.56
N HIS A 57 0.13 -20.36 -11.83
CA HIS A 57 1.23 -19.91 -10.98
C HIS A 57 0.80 -18.73 -10.09
N GLN A 58 1.48 -18.57 -8.96
CA GLN A 58 1.36 -17.39 -8.12
C GLN A 58 2.08 -16.21 -8.76
N VAL A 59 1.29 -15.18 -9.09
CA VAL A 59 1.76 -13.98 -9.77
C VAL A 59 1.37 -12.75 -8.97
N ILE A 60 2.32 -11.83 -8.81
CA ILE A 60 2.09 -10.51 -8.22
C ILE A 60 2.21 -9.42 -9.29
N GLN A 61 1.40 -8.38 -9.16
CA GLN A 61 1.44 -7.24 -10.07
C GLN A 61 2.19 -6.05 -9.44
N ILE A 62 3.25 -5.62 -10.12
CA ILE A 62 4.03 -4.45 -9.77
C ILE A 62 3.40 -3.20 -10.38
N ARG A 63 3.37 -2.13 -9.60
CA ARG A 63 2.81 -0.83 -9.97
C ARG A 63 3.86 0.24 -9.72
N ARG A 64 3.66 1.41 -10.33
CA ARG A 64 4.58 2.54 -10.18
C ARG A 64 3.92 3.65 -9.38
N SER A 65 4.57 4.08 -8.32
CA SER A 65 4.16 5.25 -7.52
C SER A 65 5.35 6.18 -7.36
N SER A 66 5.21 7.44 -7.80
CA SER A 66 6.28 8.44 -7.75
C SER A 66 7.61 7.91 -8.31
N TYR A 67 7.55 7.25 -9.48
CA TYR A 67 8.70 6.62 -10.17
C TYR A 67 9.35 5.43 -9.47
N HIS A 68 8.74 4.91 -8.41
CA HIS A 68 9.25 3.73 -7.70
C HIS A 68 8.28 2.57 -7.79
N ASP A 69 8.85 1.37 -7.78
CA ASP A 69 8.09 0.13 -7.86
C ASP A 69 7.45 -0.20 -6.51
N VAL A 70 6.15 -0.44 -6.56
CA VAL A 70 5.30 -0.74 -5.43
C VAL A 70 4.45 -1.97 -5.68
N VAL A 71 4.13 -2.67 -4.60
CA VAL A 71 3.19 -3.78 -4.59
C VAL A 71 2.05 -3.49 -3.63
N ARG A 72 0.85 -3.97 -3.94
CA ARG A 72 -0.29 -3.87 -3.03
C ARG A 72 -0.09 -4.80 -1.84
N VAL A 73 -0.38 -4.30 -0.65
CA VAL A 73 -0.30 -5.09 0.60
C VAL A 73 -1.15 -6.36 0.49
N ALA A 74 -2.37 -6.25 -0.05
CA ALA A 74 -3.29 -7.39 -0.22
C ALA A 74 -2.77 -8.49 -1.17
N GLU A 75 -1.81 -8.19 -2.05
CA GLU A 75 -1.19 -9.19 -2.93
C GLU A 75 -0.01 -9.87 -2.23
N ILE A 76 0.93 -9.07 -1.71
CA ILE A 76 2.19 -9.59 -1.15
C ILE A 76 2.03 -10.27 0.21
N GLN A 77 1.08 -9.82 1.04
CA GLN A 77 0.87 -10.37 2.39
C GLN A 77 0.42 -11.84 2.38
N LYS A 78 -0.11 -12.33 1.26
CA LYS A 78 -0.54 -13.73 1.11
C LYS A 78 0.62 -14.72 1.04
N VAL A 79 1.81 -14.23 0.71
CA VAL A 79 2.98 -15.05 0.36
C VAL A 79 4.23 -14.64 1.16
N LEU A 80 4.16 -13.56 1.93
CA LEU A 80 5.31 -12.96 2.59
C LEU A 80 4.88 -12.23 3.87
N ASP A 81 5.61 -12.44 4.98
CA ASP A 81 5.45 -11.59 6.15
C ASP A 81 6.00 -10.19 5.90
N ILE A 82 5.13 -9.20 5.95
CA ILE A 82 5.47 -7.79 5.75
C ILE A 82 5.57 -7.00 7.07
N SER A 83 5.54 -7.69 8.21
CA SER A 83 5.67 -7.06 9.52
C SER A 83 6.98 -6.28 9.64
N GLY A 84 6.92 -5.14 10.31
CA GLY A 84 8.06 -4.22 10.47
C GLY A 84 8.39 -3.37 9.23
N VAL A 85 7.73 -3.58 8.08
CA VAL A 85 7.91 -2.75 6.88
C VAL A 85 6.83 -1.69 6.80
N GLN A 86 7.25 -0.44 6.58
CA GLN A 86 6.32 0.68 6.47
C GLN A 86 5.40 0.55 5.24
N THR A 87 4.09 0.54 5.50
CA THR A 87 3.06 0.60 4.46
C THR A 87 2.54 2.02 4.27
N TYR A 88 2.13 2.35 3.05
CA TYR A 88 1.57 3.66 2.71
C TYR A 88 0.15 3.49 2.16
N VAL A 89 -0.72 4.47 2.40
CA VAL A 89 -2.03 4.56 1.72
C VAL A 89 -1.88 5.51 0.55
N ILE A 90 -2.02 5.00 -0.67
CA ILE A 90 -1.93 5.78 -1.93
C ILE A 90 -3.16 5.47 -2.77
N ASN A 91 -3.89 6.51 -3.18
CA ASN A 91 -5.16 6.38 -3.92
C ASN A 91 -6.11 5.39 -3.24
N SER A 92 -6.31 5.56 -1.93
CA SER A 92 -7.15 4.71 -1.08
C SER A 92 -6.74 3.23 -1.03
N ALA A 93 -5.52 2.87 -1.44
CA ALA A 93 -5.00 1.52 -1.38
C ALA A 93 -3.72 1.43 -0.53
N ARG A 94 -3.59 0.37 0.27
CA ARG A 94 -2.35 0.07 1.00
C ARG A 94 -1.30 -0.52 0.07
N VAL A 95 -0.12 0.09 0.05
CA VAL A 95 1.02 -0.32 -0.79
C VAL A 95 2.34 -0.33 -0.01
N LEU A 96 3.29 -1.09 -0.53
CA LEU A 96 4.66 -1.23 -0.05
C LEU A 96 5.64 -0.90 -1.17
N PHE A 97 6.75 -0.25 -0.83
CA PHE A 97 7.86 -0.05 -1.77
C PHE A 97 8.74 -1.29 -1.80
N LEU A 98 9.15 -1.68 -3.02
CA LEU A 98 10.08 -2.80 -3.21
C LEU A 98 11.47 -2.40 -2.70
N ASN A 99 12.04 -1.32 -3.24
CA ASN A 99 13.40 -0.88 -2.93
C ASN A 99 13.43 0.42 -2.11
N GLU A 100 14.61 0.70 -1.55
CA GLU A 100 14.86 1.97 -0.89
C GLU A 100 14.68 3.15 -1.86
N ARG A 101 14.33 4.29 -1.28
CA ARG A 101 14.08 5.51 -2.04
C ARG A 101 15.02 6.60 -1.52
N PRO A 102 15.82 7.24 -2.39
CA PRO A 102 16.69 8.34 -1.97
C PRO A 102 15.81 9.47 -1.43
N GLN A 103 15.99 9.80 -0.16
CA GLN A 103 15.49 11.04 0.44
C GLN A 103 16.68 11.79 1.03
N PRO A 104 16.71 13.14 0.94
CA PRO A 104 17.68 13.93 1.68
C PRO A 104 17.61 13.56 3.16
N LYS A 105 18.77 13.42 3.81
CA LYS A 105 18.85 13.15 5.26
C LYS A 105 17.98 14.19 5.98
N SER A 106 16.89 13.74 6.59
CA SER A 106 16.00 14.61 7.34
C SER A 106 16.74 15.17 8.55
N GLY A 107 16.53 16.46 8.81
CA GLY A 107 17.10 17.18 9.93
C GLY A 107 16.71 16.59 11.30
N LYS A 108 17.56 16.86 12.28
CA LYS A 108 17.50 16.46 13.69
C LYS A 108 16.06 16.40 14.23
N GLY A 109 15.61 15.23 14.69
CA GLY A 109 14.38 15.10 15.49
C GLY A 109 13.46 13.92 15.19
N VAL A 110 13.76 13.03 14.24
CA VAL A 110 12.92 11.84 13.98
C VAL A 110 13.36 10.68 14.88
N ALA A 111 12.41 10.14 15.67
CA ALA A 111 12.66 9.05 16.62
C ALA A 111 12.84 7.68 15.94
N HIS A 112 12.22 7.46 14.78
CA HIS A 112 12.26 6.17 14.06
C HIS A 112 12.89 6.33 12.69
N ILE A 113 14.02 5.67 12.49
CA ILE A 113 14.76 5.64 11.23
C ILE A 113 14.88 4.20 10.75
N CYS A 114 14.91 4.02 9.43
CA CYS A 114 15.16 2.74 8.80
C CYS A 114 16.56 2.26 9.18
N GLU A 115 16.65 1.04 9.70
CA GLU A 115 17.91 0.43 10.17
C GLU A 115 18.95 0.26 9.05
N ILE A 116 18.52 0.28 7.78
CA ILE A 116 19.40 0.04 6.61
C ILE A 116 19.80 1.32 5.90
N CYS A 117 18.83 2.17 5.56
CA CYS A 117 19.09 3.36 4.72
C CYS A 117 19.00 4.67 5.49
N GLY A 118 18.67 4.64 6.78
CA GLY A 118 18.55 5.83 7.63
C GLY A 118 17.38 6.75 7.29
N ARG A 119 16.45 6.30 6.43
CA ARG A 119 15.24 7.05 6.08
C ARG A 119 14.30 7.15 7.29
N SER A 120 13.76 8.34 7.53
CA SER A 120 12.72 8.56 8.53
C SER A 120 11.46 7.73 8.27
N LEU A 121 10.99 7.04 9.31
CA LEU A 121 9.83 6.16 9.29
C LEU A 121 8.69 6.71 10.12
N LEU A 122 7.49 6.15 9.90
CA LEU A 122 6.40 6.25 10.86
C LEU A 122 6.63 5.22 11.97
N ASP A 123 6.21 5.52 13.20
CA ASP A 123 6.18 4.52 14.27
C ASP A 123 5.03 3.51 14.02
N PRO A 124 5.17 2.21 14.35
CA PRO A 124 6.33 1.49 14.88
C PRO A 124 7.05 0.62 13.82
N PHE A 125 7.50 1.21 12.70
CA PHE A 125 8.18 0.47 11.62
C PHE A 125 9.71 0.44 11.79
N ARG A 126 10.33 -0.65 11.32
CA ARG A 126 11.80 -0.87 11.33
C ARG A 126 12.45 -0.64 9.96
N PHE A 127 11.71 -0.93 8.88
CA PHE A 127 12.21 -0.85 7.50
C PHE A 127 11.29 0.01 6.63
N CYS A 128 11.86 0.75 5.67
CA CYS A 128 11.07 1.55 4.72
C CYS A 128 10.54 0.78 3.51
N SER A 129 11.14 -0.37 3.19
CA SER A 129 10.88 -1.15 1.97
C SER A 129 11.25 -2.62 2.15
N LEU A 130 10.77 -3.48 1.25
CA LEU A 130 11.09 -4.92 1.26
C LEU A 130 12.59 -5.18 1.09
N GLY A 131 13.28 -4.42 0.25
CA GLY A 131 14.73 -4.49 0.06
C GLY A 131 15.50 -4.14 1.32
N CYS A 132 15.07 -3.13 2.08
CA CYS A 132 15.68 -2.85 3.39
C CYS A 132 15.44 -4.00 4.37
N LYS A 133 14.23 -4.56 4.43
CA LYS A 133 13.98 -5.74 5.29
C LYS A 133 14.87 -6.91 4.89
N LEU A 134 15.00 -7.21 3.60
CA LEU A 134 15.89 -8.25 3.10
C LEU A 134 17.35 -8.06 3.53
N VAL A 135 17.88 -6.85 3.38
CA VAL A 135 19.26 -6.53 3.81
C VAL A 135 19.39 -6.65 5.33
N GLY A 136 18.37 -6.25 6.09
CA GLY A 136 18.31 -6.43 7.54
C GLY A 136 18.36 -7.89 7.98
N ILE A 137 17.57 -8.76 7.32
CA ILE A 137 17.59 -10.21 7.59
C ILE A 137 18.98 -10.79 7.33
N LYS A 138 19.61 -10.43 6.20
CA LYS A 138 20.95 -10.91 5.84
C LYS A 138 22.05 -10.42 6.79
N ARG A 139 21.89 -9.26 7.43
CA ARG A 139 22.91 -8.67 8.33
C ARG A 139 22.73 -9.05 9.79
N ASN A 140 21.50 -9.07 10.29
CA ASN A 140 21.21 -9.14 11.72
C ASN A 140 20.46 -10.41 12.13
N GLY A 141 19.80 -11.10 11.20
CA GLY A 141 19.10 -12.38 11.44
C GLY A 141 17.86 -12.31 12.36
N ASP A 142 17.46 -11.11 12.79
CA ASP A 142 16.40 -10.87 13.78
C ASP A 142 15.05 -10.50 13.15
N ALA A 143 15.00 -10.38 11.83
CA ALA A 143 13.79 -10.27 11.04
C ALA A 143 13.59 -11.57 10.24
N SER A 144 12.34 -11.86 9.86
CA SER A 144 12.04 -12.96 8.96
C SER A 144 10.92 -12.58 7.99
N PHE A 145 10.84 -13.29 6.88
CA PHE A 145 9.71 -13.22 5.95
C PHE A 145 8.74 -14.40 6.12
N ALA A 146 8.97 -15.25 7.12
CA ALA A 146 8.16 -16.43 7.36
C ALA A 146 6.75 -16.00 7.80
N LEU A 147 5.72 -16.53 7.14
CA LEU A 147 4.34 -16.38 7.59
C LEU A 147 4.15 -17.28 8.82
N ASP A 148 3.88 -16.69 9.98
CA ASP A 148 3.48 -17.46 11.15
C ASP A 148 2.15 -18.18 10.85
N ALA A 149 2.21 -19.50 10.65
CA ALA A 149 1.02 -20.34 10.58
C ALA A 149 0.43 -20.49 11.99
N LYS A 150 -0.26 -19.45 12.48
CA LYS A 150 -0.99 -19.51 13.76
C LYS A 150 -2.49 -19.24 13.58
N ASN A 151 -3.19 -20.38 13.50
CA ASN A 151 -4.48 -20.71 14.12
C ASN A 151 -5.64 -19.70 14.03
N GLU A 152 -6.57 -19.98 13.11
CA GLU A 152 -7.99 -19.75 13.33
C GLU A 152 -8.48 -20.71 14.42
N ALA A 153 -8.35 -20.33 15.69
CA ALA A 153 -9.17 -20.86 16.77
C ALA A 153 -9.02 -19.98 18.01
N SER A 154 -10.15 -19.63 18.63
CA SER A 154 -10.32 -19.03 19.97
C SER A 154 -10.57 -17.51 20.03
N ALA A 155 -11.80 -17.10 19.78
CA ALA A 155 -12.44 -16.02 20.54
C ALA A 155 -13.98 -16.13 20.42
N MET A 156 -14.55 -17.20 20.98
CA MET A 156 -15.94 -17.20 21.44
C MET A 156 -15.92 -17.44 22.95
N GLU A 157 -16.86 -16.78 23.62
CA GLU A 157 -17.28 -16.93 25.04
C GLU A 157 -16.53 -16.10 26.10
N GLY A 158 -17.29 -15.28 26.82
CA GLY A 158 -16.82 -14.56 28.00
C GLY A 158 -17.83 -13.59 28.63
N MET A 159 -19.12 -13.92 28.64
CA MET A 159 -20.21 -13.17 29.26
C MET A 159 -20.16 -13.23 30.81
N SER A 160 -20.30 -12.09 31.51
CA SER A 160 -20.97 -11.99 32.83
C SER A 160 -21.16 -10.49 33.23
N ARG A 161 -22.36 -9.91 33.16
CA ARG A 161 -23.46 -9.85 34.19
C ARG A 161 -23.08 -8.97 35.40
N ARG A 162 -23.84 -7.94 35.85
CA ARG A 162 -25.29 -7.76 36.14
C ARG A 162 -25.58 -6.23 36.34
N SER A 163 -26.66 -5.63 35.80
CA SER A 163 -28.05 -5.48 36.33
C SER A 163 -28.16 -4.40 37.45
N VAL A 164 -29.14 -3.48 37.60
CA VAL A 164 -30.63 -3.51 37.56
C VAL A 164 -31.18 -2.05 37.64
N SER A 165 -32.32 -1.72 37.00
CA SER A 165 -33.58 -1.15 37.60
C SER A 165 -34.51 -0.55 36.49
N SER A 166 -35.62 -1.22 36.11
CA SER A 166 -37.05 -0.94 36.44
C SER A 166 -37.67 0.30 35.75
N ARG A 167 -38.89 0.36 35.17
CA ARG A 167 -40.09 -0.48 34.95
C ARG A 167 -41.03 0.33 33.98
N HIS A 168 -41.79 -0.35 33.10
CA HIS A 168 -43.18 -0.18 32.55
C HIS A 168 -43.70 1.25 32.18
N GLU A 169 -44.52 1.58 31.16
CA GLU A 169 -45.77 1.05 30.53
C GLU A 169 -45.88 1.68 29.10
N GLU A 170 -46.17 0.94 28.00
CA GLU A 170 -47.45 0.77 27.25
C GLU A 170 -48.10 2.00 26.52
N GLU A 171 -48.43 1.76 25.23
CA GLU A 171 -49.50 2.32 24.37
C GLU A 171 -49.28 3.53 23.41
N GLU A 172 -49.38 3.20 22.10
CA GLU A 172 -50.23 3.74 21.01
C GLU A 172 -50.12 5.20 20.46
N LEU A 173 -49.94 5.23 19.12
CA LEU A 173 -50.56 6.11 18.10
C LEU A 173 -50.23 7.63 17.96
N ARG A 174 -49.74 7.93 16.74
CA ARG A 174 -49.99 9.09 15.84
C ARG A 174 -49.03 10.29 15.80
N GLU A 175 -48.53 10.49 14.57
CA GLU A 175 -48.28 11.74 13.81
C GLU A 175 -47.80 13.00 14.54
N GLY A 176 -46.62 13.48 14.13
CA GLY A 176 -46.30 14.91 14.18
C GLY A 176 -44.83 15.26 14.43
N SER A 177 -44.14 15.62 13.34
CA SER A 177 -43.21 16.76 13.23
C SER A 177 -42.02 16.95 14.21
N GLN A 178 -40.82 17.02 13.62
CA GLN A 178 -39.73 17.96 13.92
C GLN A 178 -38.92 17.80 15.24
N GLN A 179 -37.66 17.33 15.15
CA GLN A 179 -36.45 18.18 15.25
C GLN A 179 -35.13 17.37 15.30
N ASP A 180 -34.16 17.86 14.51
CA ASP A 180 -32.78 17.41 14.30
C ASP A 180 -31.90 17.40 15.56
N MET A 181 -30.82 16.60 15.54
CA MET A 181 -29.52 16.92 16.19
C MET A 181 -28.35 16.11 15.57
N TYR A 182 -28.16 16.23 14.25
CA TYR A 182 -26.85 15.99 13.62
C TYR A 182 -26.46 17.24 12.83
N PRO A 183 -25.25 17.81 12.98
CA PRO A 183 -24.84 18.96 12.18
C PRO A 183 -24.66 18.53 10.72
N ALA A 184 -25.59 18.95 9.87
CA ALA A 184 -25.47 18.83 8.42
C ALA A 184 -24.51 19.90 7.88
N THR A 185 -23.62 19.45 7.00
CA THR A 185 -22.66 20.24 6.21
C THR A 185 -23.36 21.39 5.46
N PRO A 186 -22.82 22.62 5.45
CA PRO A 186 -23.42 23.73 4.71
C PRO A 186 -23.39 23.50 3.18
N PRO A 187 -24.41 23.96 2.43
CA PRO A 187 -24.42 23.87 0.98
C PRO A 187 -23.34 24.76 0.34
N PRO A 188 -22.83 24.41 -0.86
CA PRO A 188 -21.81 25.19 -1.53
C PRO A 188 -22.34 26.58 -1.93
N PRO A 189 -21.51 27.63 -1.84
CA PRO A 189 -21.91 28.96 -2.28
C PRO A 189 -22.16 29.00 -3.80
N PRO A 190 -23.03 29.89 -4.29
CA PRO A 190 -23.33 30.02 -5.71
C PRO A 190 -22.07 30.32 -6.52
N SER A 191 -22.02 29.72 -7.72
CA SER A 191 -20.93 29.87 -8.67
C SER A 191 -20.79 31.33 -9.11
N ASN A 192 -19.90 32.08 -8.45
CA ASN A 192 -19.40 33.33 -9.01
C ASN A 192 -18.62 32.99 -10.27
N ALA A 193 -19.20 33.37 -11.42
CA ALA A 193 -18.52 33.38 -12.70
C ALA A 193 -17.17 34.10 -12.53
N ARG A 194 -16.08 33.33 -12.46
CA ARG A 194 -14.73 33.90 -12.46
C ARG A 194 -14.54 34.62 -13.78
N ARG A 195 -14.61 35.94 -13.71
CA ARG A 195 -14.15 36.88 -14.74
C ARG A 195 -12.81 36.37 -15.26
N ARG A 196 -12.76 36.02 -16.55
CA ARG A 196 -11.51 35.60 -17.20
C ARG A 196 -10.45 36.67 -16.93
N LYS A 197 -9.29 36.24 -16.46
CA LYS A 197 -8.08 37.06 -16.40
C LYS A 197 -7.91 37.65 -17.81
N GLY A 198 -7.94 38.98 -17.91
CA GLY A 198 -7.83 39.68 -19.20
C GLY A 198 -6.54 39.30 -19.93
N ILE A 199 -6.52 39.56 -21.24
CA ILE A 199 -5.37 39.31 -22.10
C ILE A 199 -4.16 40.09 -21.55
N PRO A 200 -3.02 39.42 -21.25
CA PRO A 200 -1.86 40.11 -20.73
C PRO A 200 -1.25 41.02 -21.83
N HIS A 201 -1.18 42.33 -21.56
CA HIS A 201 -0.47 43.29 -22.40
C HIS A 201 1.02 43.30 -22.04
N ARG A 202 1.87 43.33 -23.07
CA ARG A 202 3.33 43.44 -22.95
C ARG A 202 3.69 44.88 -22.52
N ALA A 203 4.67 45.03 -21.63
CA ALA A 203 5.17 46.34 -21.22
C ALA A 203 5.80 47.08 -22.44
N PRO A 204 5.66 48.42 -22.54
CA PRO A 204 6.30 49.19 -23.58
C PRO A 204 7.83 49.13 -23.45
N PHE A 205 8.52 49.10 -24.60
CA PHE A 205 9.98 49.20 -24.63
C PHE A 205 10.37 50.64 -24.28
N GLY A 206 11.15 50.80 -23.21
CA GLY A 206 11.75 52.09 -22.86
C GLY A 206 12.87 52.44 -23.84
N SER A 207 12.85 53.67 -24.33
CA SER A 207 13.96 54.32 -25.05
C SER A 207 15.07 54.75 -24.11
#